data_AF-A0A356QHS5-F1
#
_entry.id   AF-A0A356QHS5-F1
#
_cell.length_a   1.000
_cell.length_b   1.000
_cell.length_c   1.000
_cell.angle_alpha   90.00
_cell.angle_beta   90.00
_cell.angle_gamma   90.00
#
_symmetry.space_group_name_H-M   'P 1'
#
loop_
_entity.id
_entity.type
_entity.pdbx_description
1 polymer ?
#
loop_
_entity_poly.entity_id
_entity_poly.type
_entity_poly.pdbx_seq_one_letter_code
_entity_poly.pdbx_strand_id
1 'polypeptide(L)'
;MASVSARQASDQTRRPTPLERYQEDLKRSDFQYDSAQEQAVKHLQRLYDELVSAPTTVPKAIVASKGIKAKMAGLLGKKNEPAKPPVPQVKGLYFWGGVGRGKTYLVDTFYEALPFPEKMRTHFHRFMQRVHNELTRYSGEKNPLTL
;
A
#
# COMPACT_ATOMS: atom_id res chain seq x y z
N MET A 1 3.29 2.89 52.14
CA MET A 1 4.43 3.14 51.23
C MET A 1 4.66 1.90 50.37
N ALA A 2 4.21 1.93 49.12
CA ALA A 2 4.74 1.17 47.98
C ALA A 2 4.07 1.74 46.73
N SER A 3 4.87 2.43 45.94
CA SER A 3 4.54 3.29 44.82
C SER A 3 4.00 2.54 43.61
N VAL A 4 2.86 3.02 43.12
CA VAL A 4 2.58 3.35 41.70
C VAL A 4 3.73 2.98 40.75
N SER A 5 3.68 1.81 40.12
CA SER A 5 4.54 1.50 38.98
C SER A 5 3.91 0.40 38.12
N ALA A 6 2.79 0.74 37.46
CA ALA A 6 2.18 -0.09 36.43
C ALA A 6 1.25 0.71 35.49
N ARG A 7 1.54 1.99 35.24
CA ARG A 7 0.72 2.86 34.36
C ARG A 7 1.57 3.72 33.42
N GLN A 8 2.59 3.13 32.80
CA GLN A 8 3.35 3.78 31.73
C GLN A 8 3.53 2.79 30.57
N ALA A 9 2.45 2.52 29.84
CA ALA A 9 2.49 1.77 28.58
C ALA A 9 1.30 2.12 27.65
N SER A 10 0.80 3.37 27.68
CA SER A 10 -0.36 3.76 26.88
C SER A 10 -0.32 5.21 26.40
N ASP A 11 0.79 5.62 25.79
CA ASP A 11 0.80 6.85 24.99
C ASP A 11 1.58 6.62 23.70
N GLN A 12 1.08 5.70 22.87
CA GLN A 12 1.40 5.74 21.45
C GLN A 12 0.46 6.76 20.82
N THR A 13 1.00 7.93 20.49
CA THR A 13 0.28 9.05 19.90
C THR A 13 -0.47 8.56 18.66
N ARG A 14 -1.81 8.58 18.70
CA ARG A 14 -2.66 8.19 17.57
C ARG A 14 -2.25 9.01 16.34
N ARG A 15 -1.81 8.35 15.26
CA ARG A 15 -1.50 9.04 14.00
C ARG A 15 -2.78 9.64 13.42
N PRO A 16 -2.78 10.89 12.94
CA PRO A 16 -3.95 11.49 12.32
C PRO A 16 -4.29 10.75 11.02
N THR A 17 -5.58 10.63 10.74
CA THR A 17 -6.10 10.15 9.46
C THR A 17 -5.81 11.16 8.34
N PRO A 18 -5.94 10.78 7.04
CA PRO A 18 -5.73 11.72 5.94
C PRO A 18 -6.58 12.98 6.04
N LEU A 19 -7.86 12.86 6.46
CA LEU A 19 -8.74 14.01 6.62
C LEU A 19 -8.36 14.88 7.81
N GLU A 20 -8.03 14.28 8.95
CA GLU A 20 -7.59 15.02 10.15
C GLU A 20 -6.30 15.81 9.86
N ARG A 21 -5.30 15.17 9.22
CA ARG A 21 -4.05 15.83 8.86
C ARG A 21 -4.27 16.98 7.88
N TYR A 22 -5.17 16.83 6.91
CA TYR A 22 -5.54 17.91 6.00
C TYR A 22 -6.19 19.09 6.72
N GLN A 23 -7.11 18.82 7.66
CA GLN A 23 -7.77 19.86 8.47
C GLN A 23 -6.78 20.58 9.39
N GLU A 24 -5.76 19.89 9.89
CA GLU A 24 -4.65 20.51 10.61
C GLU A 24 -3.80 21.38 9.71
N ASP A 25 -3.44 20.89 8.52
CA ASP A 25 -2.62 21.64 7.57
C ASP A 25 -3.32 22.92 7.08
N LEU A 26 -4.65 22.90 6.90
CA LEU A 26 -5.45 24.09 6.55
C LEU A 26 -5.37 25.23 7.58
N LYS A 27 -4.95 24.96 8.82
CA LYS A 27 -4.76 25.99 9.86
C LYS A 27 -3.42 26.72 9.73
N ARG A 28 -2.51 26.21 8.91
CA ARG A 28 -1.19 26.81 8.71
C ARG A 28 -1.30 27.97 7.73
N SER A 29 -0.52 29.03 7.97
CA SER A 29 -0.53 30.24 7.13
C SER A 29 0.03 30.02 5.73
N ASP A 30 0.84 28.98 5.53
CA ASP A 30 1.46 28.61 4.26
C ASP A 30 0.61 27.63 3.43
N PHE A 31 -0.53 27.19 3.95
CA PHE A 31 -1.40 26.22 3.29
C PHE A 31 -2.67 26.88 2.77
N GLN A 32 -2.95 26.70 1.48
CA GLN A 32 -4.12 27.28 0.83
C GLN A 32 -5.17 26.21 0.55
N TYR A 33 -6.43 26.52 0.84
CA TYR A 33 -7.55 25.65 0.52
C TYR A 33 -7.73 25.49 -0.99
N ASP A 34 -7.90 24.24 -1.44
CA ASP A 34 -8.29 23.89 -2.81
C ASP A 34 -9.39 22.82 -2.73
N SER A 35 -10.56 23.12 -3.31
CA SER A 35 -11.71 22.22 -3.33
C SER A 35 -11.42 20.88 -4.02
N ALA A 36 -10.62 20.86 -5.08
CA ALA A 36 -10.25 19.62 -5.75
C ALA A 36 -9.33 18.77 -4.88
N GLN A 37 -8.46 19.42 -4.10
CA GLN A 37 -7.61 18.75 -3.12
C GLN A 37 -8.43 18.17 -1.98
N GLU A 38 -9.42 18.90 -1.45
CA GLU A 38 -10.32 18.38 -0.42
C GLU A 38 -11.07 17.13 -0.90
N GLN A 39 -11.60 17.13 -2.14
CA GLN A 39 -12.23 15.95 -2.72
C GLN A 39 -11.26 14.76 -2.82
N ALA A 40 -10.02 15.01 -3.21
CA ALA A 40 -8.98 13.98 -3.22
C ALA A 40 -8.72 13.42 -1.81
N VAL A 41 -8.67 14.27 -0.79
CA VAL A 41 -8.52 13.87 0.62
C VAL A 41 -9.69 13.02 1.09
N LYS A 42 -10.94 13.35 0.72
CA LYS A 42 -12.12 12.53 1.03
C LYS A 42 -12.01 11.13 0.42
N HIS A 43 -11.50 11.01 -0.81
CA HIS A 43 -11.23 9.71 -1.42
C HIS A 43 -10.10 8.94 -0.72
N LEU A 44 -9.06 9.64 -0.26
CA LEU A 44 -7.98 9.04 0.54
C LEU A 44 -8.48 8.57 1.91
N GLN A 45 -9.40 9.30 2.54
CA GLN A 45 -10.04 8.91 3.79
C GLN A 45 -10.82 7.60 3.60
N ARG A 46 -11.66 7.50 2.57
CA ARG A 46 -12.35 6.24 2.23
C ARG A 46 -11.36 5.09 2.05
N LEU A 47 -10.28 5.32 1.30
CA LEU A 47 -9.26 4.29 1.06
C LEU A 47 -8.54 3.89 2.36
N TYR A 48 -8.26 4.85 3.24
CA TYR A 48 -7.70 4.60 4.56
C TYR A 48 -8.62 3.70 5.38
N ASP A 49 -9.90 4.04 5.47
CA ASP A 49 -10.89 3.28 6.26
C ASP A 49 -11.04 1.84 5.73
N GLU A 50 -11.08 1.67 4.40
CA GLU A 50 -11.11 0.36 3.76
C GLU A 50 -9.85 -0.47 4.03
N LEU A 51 -8.66 0.15 3.98
CA LEU A 51 -7.40 -0.56 4.25
C LEU A 51 -7.22 -0.93 5.73
N VAL A 52 -7.71 -0.09 6.65
CA VAL A 52 -7.63 -0.34 8.09
C VAL A 52 -8.65 -1.39 8.53
N SER A 53 -9.81 -1.45 7.87
CA SER A 53 -10.85 -2.44 8.16
C SER A 53 -10.66 -3.78 7.42
N ALA A 54 -9.94 -3.79 6.31
CA ALA A 54 -9.67 -5.01 5.57
C ALA A 54 -8.74 -5.96 6.37
N PRO A 55 -9.05 -7.26 6.48
CA PRO A 55 -8.13 -8.22 7.06
C PRO A 55 -6.84 -8.21 6.23
N THR A 56 -5.67 -8.12 6.87
CA THR A 56 -4.36 -8.07 6.22
C THR A 56 -4.08 -9.35 5.43
N THR A 57 -4.62 -9.46 4.21
CA THR A 57 -4.24 -10.49 3.26
C THR A 57 -3.05 -9.97 2.49
N VAL A 58 -1.84 -10.17 3.02
CA VAL A 58 -0.63 -10.04 2.20
C VAL A 58 -0.83 -10.90 0.95
N PRO A 59 -0.79 -10.32 -0.27
CA PRO A 59 -0.85 -11.11 -1.48
C PRO A 59 0.33 -12.09 -1.45
N LYS A 60 0.03 -13.40 -1.35
CA LYS A 60 1.03 -14.48 -1.34
C LYS A 60 1.97 -14.44 -2.56
N ALA A 61 1.63 -13.68 -3.60
CA ALA A 61 2.41 -13.50 -4.82
C ALA A 61 3.75 -12.76 -4.61
N ILE A 62 3.91 -11.94 -3.55
CA ILE A 62 5.19 -11.20 -3.34
C ILE A 62 6.21 -12.02 -2.54
N VAL A 63 5.80 -13.13 -1.92
CA VAL A 63 6.66 -13.99 -1.08
C VAL A 63 6.75 -15.41 -1.66
N ALA A 64 7.01 -15.53 -2.96
CA ALA A 64 7.35 -16.81 -3.59
C ALA A 64 8.87 -17.00 -3.70
N SER A 65 9.56 -17.01 -2.55
CA SER A 65 10.90 -17.59 -2.44
C SER A 65 10.86 -18.75 -1.43
N LYS A 66 10.13 -19.82 -1.76
CA LYS A 66 10.18 -21.06 -0.97
C LYS A 66 10.17 -22.30 -1.86
N GLY A 67 11.38 -22.70 -2.26
CA GLY A 67 11.91 -24.04 -2.01
C GLY A 67 11.37 -25.19 -2.85
N ILE A 68 12.22 -25.71 -3.75
CA ILE A 68 12.68 -27.10 -4.05
C ILE A 68 11.74 -28.33 -3.82
N LYS A 69 10.59 -28.24 -3.14
CA LYS A 69 9.68 -29.37 -2.87
C LYS A 69 8.72 -29.73 -4.01
N ALA A 70 8.72 -28.99 -5.13
CA ALA A 70 7.81 -29.24 -6.26
C ALA A 70 8.20 -30.46 -7.13
N LYS A 71 9.41 -31.01 -6.98
CA LYS A 71 9.88 -32.12 -7.84
C LYS A 71 9.36 -33.52 -7.47
N MET A 72 8.58 -33.68 -6.38
CA MET A 72 8.09 -35.00 -5.94
C MET A 72 6.59 -35.25 -6.12
N ALA A 73 5.84 -34.33 -6.75
CA ALA A 73 4.39 -34.47 -6.95
C ALA A 73 3.99 -34.85 -8.40
N GLY A 74 4.96 -35.16 -9.26
CA GLY A 74 4.79 -35.27 -10.72
C GLY A 74 4.16 -36.55 -11.27
N LEU A 75 3.49 -37.39 -10.48
CA LEU A 75 2.99 -38.69 -10.95
C LEU A 75 1.46 -38.88 -10.94
N LEU A 76 0.65 -37.90 -10.50
CA LEU A 76 -0.81 -38.01 -10.58
C LEU A 76 -1.38 -36.85 -11.39
N GLY A 77 -1.84 -37.17 -12.60
CA GLY A 77 -2.47 -36.25 -13.54
C GLY A 77 -3.71 -35.59 -12.96
N LYS A 78 -3.58 -34.32 -12.58
CA LYS A 78 -4.69 -33.38 -12.42
C LYS A 78 -4.30 -32.12 -13.19
N LYS A 79 -5.15 -31.74 -14.15
CA LYS A 79 -5.02 -30.50 -14.92
C LYS A 79 -5.09 -29.34 -13.91
N ASN A 80 -3.92 -28.84 -13.51
CA ASN A 80 -3.82 -27.65 -12.69
C ASN A 80 -4.11 -26.46 -13.61
N GLU A 81 -5.37 -26.00 -13.64
CA GLU A 81 -5.63 -24.65 -14.13
C GLU A 81 -4.89 -23.68 -13.20
N PRO A 82 -4.07 -22.76 -13.73
CA PRO A 82 -3.39 -21.80 -12.90
C PRO A 82 -4.44 -20.98 -12.16
N ALA A 83 -4.38 -21.01 -10.83
CA ALA A 83 -5.30 -20.26 -9.99
C ALA A 83 -5.26 -18.78 -10.39
N LYS A 84 -6.41 -18.22 -10.75
CA LYS A 84 -6.53 -16.80 -11.13
C LYS A 84 -5.91 -15.94 -10.02
N PRO A 85 -5.02 -14.98 -10.34
CA PRO A 85 -4.39 -14.17 -9.32
C PRO A 85 -5.49 -13.48 -8.49
N PRO A 86 -5.35 -13.47 -7.15
CA PRO A 86 -6.37 -12.89 -6.29
C PRO A 86 -6.53 -11.40 -6.64
N VAL A 87 -7.76 -11.00 -6.94
CA VAL A 87 -8.10 -9.60 -7.19
C VAL A 87 -7.95 -8.86 -5.86
N PRO A 88 -7.25 -7.70 -5.80
CA PRO A 88 -7.18 -6.92 -4.57
C PRO A 88 -8.59 -6.54 -4.13
N GLN A 89 -8.91 -6.81 -2.86
CA GLN A 89 -10.24 -6.57 -2.30
C GLN A 89 -10.56 -5.07 -2.20
N VAL A 90 -9.53 -4.24 -2.06
CA VAL A 90 -9.62 -2.79 -1.93
C VAL A 90 -9.13 -2.13 -3.23
N LYS A 91 -9.95 -1.24 -3.82
CA LYS A 91 -9.58 -0.49 -5.03
C LYS A 91 -8.79 0.77 -4.66
N GLY A 92 -7.61 0.91 -5.27
CA GLY A 92 -6.75 2.08 -5.11
C GLY A 92 -7.25 3.33 -5.85
N LEU A 93 -6.44 4.39 -5.80
CA LEU A 93 -6.72 5.69 -6.42
C LEU A 93 -5.63 6.04 -7.44
N TYR A 94 -6.02 6.72 -8.51
CA TYR A 94 -5.12 7.29 -9.51
C TYR A 94 -5.34 8.79 -9.62
N PHE A 95 -4.37 9.57 -9.13
CA PHE A 95 -4.42 11.03 -9.22
C PHE A 95 -3.84 11.51 -10.54
N TRP A 96 -4.63 12.30 -11.26
CA TRP A 96 -4.25 12.97 -12.49
C TRP A 96 -4.68 14.44 -12.43
N GLY A 97 -3.96 15.32 -13.12
CA GLY A 97 -4.22 16.76 -13.10
C GLY A 97 -2.95 17.60 -13.23
N GLY A 98 -3.12 18.91 -13.32
CA GLY A 98 -2.05 19.88 -13.58
C GLY A 98 -0.88 19.86 -12.58
N VAL A 99 0.27 20.39 -13.02
CA VAL A 99 1.46 20.57 -12.17
C VAL A 99 1.16 21.53 -11.03
N GLY A 100 1.76 21.32 -9.85
CA GLY A 100 1.61 22.24 -8.70
C GLY A 100 0.35 22.06 -7.84
N ARG A 101 -0.58 21.17 -8.18
CA ARG A 101 -1.84 20.94 -7.43
C ARG A 101 -1.70 20.06 -6.16
N GLY A 102 -0.49 19.90 -5.63
CA GLY A 102 -0.29 19.15 -4.38
C GLY A 102 -0.44 17.63 -4.45
N LYS A 103 -0.32 16.99 -5.63
CA LYS A 103 -0.37 15.52 -5.74
C LYS A 103 0.67 14.81 -4.87
N THR A 104 1.90 15.32 -4.83
CA THR A 104 2.97 14.78 -3.99
C THR A 104 2.60 14.87 -2.51
N TYR A 105 2.12 16.04 -2.07
CA TYR A 105 1.61 16.24 -0.71
C TYR A 105 0.51 15.23 -0.35
N LEU A 106 -0.50 15.05 -1.21
CA LEU A 106 -1.59 14.11 -0.98
C LEU A 106 -1.10 12.67 -0.76
N VAL A 107 -0.15 12.21 -1.59
CA VAL A 107 0.43 10.87 -1.48
C VAL A 107 1.28 10.74 -0.21
N ASP A 108 2.02 11.78 0.16
CA ASP A 108 2.90 11.77 1.33
C ASP A 108 2.09 11.74 2.63
N THR A 109 1.09 12.63 2.74
CA THR A 109 0.15 12.65 3.87
C THR A 109 -0.57 11.33 4.03
N PHE A 110 -1.05 10.73 2.93
CA PHE A 110 -1.69 9.43 2.97
C PHE A 110 -0.73 8.32 3.44
N TYR A 111 0.49 8.29 2.90
CA TYR A 111 1.50 7.32 3.31
C TYR A 111 1.81 7.44 4.80
N GLU A 112 1.97 8.64 5.33
CA GLU A 112 2.23 8.89 6.76
C GLU A 112 1.08 8.41 7.66
N ALA A 113 -0.17 8.66 7.25
CA ALA A 113 -1.37 8.35 8.03
C ALA A 113 -1.56 6.84 8.26
N LEU A 114 -1.20 5.99 7.29
CA LEU A 114 -1.44 4.54 7.38
C LEU A 114 -0.80 3.92 8.66
N PRO A 115 -1.59 3.22 9.50
CA PRO A 115 -1.17 2.76 10.83
C PRO A 115 -0.41 1.43 10.80
N PHE A 116 0.09 1.01 9.65
CA PHE A 116 0.81 -0.24 9.47
C PHE A 116 2.13 -0.04 8.72
N PRO A 117 3.14 -0.90 8.96
CA PRO A 117 4.46 -0.79 8.33
C PRO A 117 4.50 -1.37 6.90
N GLU A 118 3.55 -2.23 6.49
CA GLU A 118 3.50 -2.87 5.16
C GLU A 118 3.04 -1.91 4.06
N LYS A 119 3.80 -0.84 3.87
CA LYS A 119 3.58 0.19 2.86
C LYS A 119 4.89 0.56 2.19
N MET A 120 4.83 0.84 0.90
CA MET A 120 6.01 1.24 0.12
C MET A 120 5.67 2.49 -0.70
N ARG A 121 6.55 3.49 -0.61
CA ARG A 121 6.54 4.66 -1.50
C ARG A 121 7.64 4.50 -2.52
N THR A 122 7.31 4.65 -3.80
CA THR A 122 8.29 4.53 -4.89
C THR A 122 8.04 5.58 -5.95
N HIS A 123 9.13 6.05 -6.57
CA HIS A 123 9.05 6.90 -7.76
C HIS A 123 8.84 6.00 -8.98
N PHE A 124 7.92 6.40 -9.87
CA PHE A 124 7.53 5.59 -11.03
C PHE A 124 8.74 5.11 -11.85
N HIS A 125 9.72 5.96 -12.11
CA HIS A 125 10.90 5.57 -12.88
C HIS A 125 11.72 4.46 -12.19
N ARG A 126 11.87 4.52 -10.86
CA ARG A 126 12.56 3.48 -10.08
C ARG A 126 11.78 2.19 -10.04
N PHE A 127 10.46 2.30 -9.90
CA PHE A 127 9.55 1.16 -10.03
C PHE A 127 9.69 0.47 -11.39
N MET A 128 9.63 1.23 -12.49
CA MET A 128 9.74 0.66 -13.83
C MET A 128 11.12 0.05 -14.09
N GLN A 129 12.21 0.67 -13.63
CA GLN A 129 13.55 0.06 -13.71
C GLN A 129 13.59 -1.29 -13.01
N ARG A 130 13.03 -1.39 -11.80
CA ARG A 130 12.93 -2.65 -11.06
C ARG A 130 12.12 -3.69 -11.84
N VAL A 131 10.96 -3.32 -12.36
CA VAL A 131 10.10 -4.22 -13.16
C VAL A 131 10.86 -4.75 -14.38
N HIS A 132 11.56 -3.89 -15.14
CA HIS A 132 12.35 -4.32 -16.29
C HIS A 132 13.46 -5.30 -15.89
N ASN A 133 14.18 -5.00 -14.81
CA ASN A 133 15.24 -5.87 -14.31
C ASN A 133 14.71 -7.25 -13.86
N GLU A 134 13.53 -7.29 -13.24
CA GLU A 134 12.86 -8.54 -12.87
C GLU A 134 12.39 -9.31 -14.11
N LEU A 135 11.80 -8.64 -15.11
CA LEU A 135 11.37 -9.26 -16.37
C LEU A 135 12.53 -9.89 -17.14
N THR A 136 13.72 -9.28 -17.14
CA THR A 136 14.92 -9.87 -17.77
C THR A 136 15.25 -11.26 -17.21
N ARG A 137 14.97 -11.52 -15.92
CA ARG A 137 15.20 -12.85 -15.30
C ARG A 137 14.26 -13.93 -15.83
N TYR A 138 13.14 -13.53 -16.41
CA TYR A 138 12.12 -14.41 -16.99
C TYR A 138 12.08 -14.31 -18.52
N SER A 139 13.18 -13.87 -19.15
CA SER A 139 13.29 -13.78 -20.60
C SER A 139 13.05 -15.14 -21.26
N GLY A 140 12.22 -15.18 -22.29
CA GLY A 140 11.82 -16.40 -23.00
C GLY A 140 10.49 -17.01 -22.52
N GLU A 141 9.96 -16.56 -21.38
CA GLU A 141 8.67 -17.02 -20.87
C GLU A 141 7.50 -16.20 -21.47
N LYS A 142 6.54 -16.90 -22.09
CA LYS A 142 5.41 -16.25 -22.77
C LYS A 142 4.48 -15.51 -21.80
N ASN A 143 4.41 -15.97 -20.54
CA ASN A 143 3.66 -15.30 -19.48
C ASN A 143 4.40 -15.43 -18.13
N PRO A 144 5.25 -14.46 -17.77
CA PRO A 144 6.03 -14.52 -16.53
C PRO A 144 5.19 -14.31 -15.25
N LEU A 145 3.89 -13.97 -15.37
CA LEU A 145 3.01 -13.74 -14.21
C LEU A 145 2.42 -15.03 -13.62
N THR A 146 2.63 -16.18 -14.27
CA THR A 146 2.14 -17.49 -13.81
C THR A 146 3.19 -18.35 -13.12
N LEU A 147 4.42 -17.84 -12.98
CA LEU A 147 5.56 -18.50 -12.34
C LEU A 147 5.68 -18.08 -10.88
#